data_AF-A0A3C1RFT6-F1
#
_entry.id   AF-A0A3C1RFT6-F1
#
_cell.length_a   1.000
_cell.length_b   1.000
_cell.length_c   1.000
_cell.angle_alpha   90.00
_cell.angle_beta   90.00
_cell.angle_gamma   90.00
#
_symmetry.space_group_name_H-M   'P 1'
#
loop_
_entity.id
_entity.type
_entity.pdbx_description
1 polymer ?
#
loop_
_entity_poly.entity_id
_entity_poly.type
_entity_poly.pdbx_seq_one_letter_code
_entity_poly.pdbx_strand_id
1 'polypeptide(L)'
;KYKEKEGAKTEIDIEVEGIDTEELLNSSKRLEKITDFVIANHNCKTHSRTFTAMFCVSSIENLIKYYEIFRQRKSEGVHNLKIATIFSYFANEEDKDANGFLQDDFVQLAADDGPGYGKTADIPSYATMHSREKLDEYISDYNKMFTTSFSTRDSQSYYNYYNDISKRVKNREIDILLVVNMYLTGFDSKPLNTLYVDKNLVYHGLVQAYSRTNRILNDQKSQGNIVCFRNLKQATDDAIALFSNKDAKDIILIEPYEEYVRKFSAAYAELLKIAPNLKSIDELLSEDDEMAFIKAFREIMRLRNVLGTFADFTWDDLAMAEQRFNDYKSKYLDLFDKVKTNNLKEKVSILNDVDFELELIHRDEINVAYILQLLAKLKESTGEENIKQKKAIVDLLSGETTLRSKRELIEKFIEENLPNITDVDNIPSEFENYWTVEQQKSFEDICTREQLDSEKLNTIIKNFIFTERLPLPDEIINTLHIKPKLLERKKIVKRVMDKIVGFVETFMTGMVA
;
A
#
# COMPACT_ATOMS: atom_id res chain seq x y z
N LYS A 1 -6.84 -26.55 17.68
CA LYS A 1 -6.02 -27.52 16.90
C LYS A 1 -6.12 -27.08 15.44
N TYR A 2 -5.11 -26.37 14.94
CA TYR A 2 -5.00 -26.03 13.53
C TYR A 2 -4.81 -27.35 12.76
N LYS A 3 -5.70 -27.64 11.82
CA LYS A 3 -5.54 -28.78 10.92
C LYS A 3 -4.83 -28.26 9.69
N GLU A 4 -3.68 -28.85 9.37
CA GLU A 4 -3.08 -28.74 8.04
C GLU A 4 -4.09 -29.27 7.02
N LYS A 5 -4.30 -28.50 5.95
CA LYS A 5 -5.20 -28.83 4.86
C LYS A 5 -4.33 -29.32 3.70
N GLU A 6 -4.39 -30.62 3.41
CA GLU A 6 -3.85 -31.19 2.18
C GLU A 6 -4.45 -30.42 0.98
N GLY A 7 -3.60 -29.79 0.17
CA GLY A 7 -3.97 -29.02 -1.02
C GLY A 7 -4.12 -27.50 -0.87
N ALA A 8 -3.63 -26.89 0.21
CA ALA A 8 -3.58 -25.42 0.30
C ALA A 8 -2.56 -24.84 -0.69
N LYS A 9 -2.81 -23.68 -1.32
CA LYS A 9 -1.81 -22.98 -2.17
C LYS A 9 -0.62 -22.49 -1.35
N THR A 10 -0.76 -22.46 -0.03
CA THR A 10 0.31 -22.25 0.95
C THR A 10 1.14 -23.50 1.26
N GLU A 11 0.73 -24.69 0.81
CA GLU A 11 1.62 -25.86 0.73
C GLU A 11 2.65 -25.60 -0.38
N ILE A 12 3.71 -24.90 -0.03
CA ILE A 12 4.98 -25.23 -0.64
C ILE A 12 5.27 -26.62 -0.09
N ASP A 13 5.11 -27.63 -0.94
CA ASP A 13 5.58 -29.00 -0.71
C ASP A 13 7.12 -28.95 -0.55
N ILE A 14 7.53 -28.49 0.62
CA ILE A 14 8.87 -28.64 1.15
C ILE A 14 8.66 -29.72 2.20
N GLU A 15 8.82 -30.99 1.80
CA GLU A 15 9.12 -32.08 2.72
C GLU A 15 10.36 -31.65 3.54
N VAL A 16 10.15 -30.92 4.63
CA VAL A 16 11.18 -30.63 5.63
C VAL A 16 10.79 -31.40 6.87
N GLU A 17 10.86 -32.72 6.75
CA GLU A 17 11.11 -33.55 7.92
C GLU A 17 12.47 -33.14 8.51
N GLY A 18 12.44 -32.23 9.49
CA GLY A 18 13.41 -32.12 10.57
C GLY A 18 14.88 -31.79 10.27
N ILE A 19 15.29 -31.50 9.03
CA ILE A 19 16.69 -31.22 8.69
C ILE A 19 16.87 -29.78 8.18
N ASP A 20 17.06 -28.84 9.11
CA ASP A 20 17.58 -27.48 8.85
C ASP A 20 19.11 -27.53 8.60
N THR A 21 19.55 -28.25 7.57
CA THR A 21 20.96 -28.16 7.15
C THR A 21 21.20 -26.87 6.36
N GLU A 22 22.29 -26.19 6.67
CA GLU A 22 22.71 -24.93 6.05
C GLU A 22 22.74 -25.02 4.50
N GLU A 23 23.14 -26.16 3.96
CA GLU A 23 23.17 -26.46 2.53
C GLU A 23 21.77 -26.46 1.88
N LEU A 24 20.76 -26.98 2.59
CA LEU A 24 19.37 -27.00 2.12
C LEU A 24 18.74 -25.59 2.16
N LEU A 25 19.00 -24.86 3.24
CA LEU A 25 18.50 -23.49 3.45
C LEU A 25 19.07 -22.50 2.44
N ASN A 26 20.33 -22.68 2.05
CA ASN A 26 21.04 -21.83 1.09
C ASN A 26 20.95 -22.31 -0.36
N SER A 27 20.17 -23.38 -0.63
CA SER A 27 20.04 -23.94 -1.98
C SER A 27 19.32 -22.96 -2.93
N SER A 28 19.89 -22.73 -4.12
CA SER A 28 19.35 -21.77 -5.10
C SER A 28 17.89 -22.06 -5.46
N LYS A 29 17.54 -23.35 -5.61
CA LYS A 29 16.17 -23.79 -5.92
C LYS A 29 15.16 -23.40 -4.84
N ARG A 30 15.57 -23.43 -3.55
CA ARG A 30 14.72 -22.97 -2.43
C ARG A 30 14.54 -21.45 -2.49
N LEU A 31 15.62 -20.70 -2.68
CA LEU A 31 15.57 -19.23 -2.76
C LEU A 31 14.71 -18.76 -3.93
N GLU A 32 14.82 -19.40 -5.10
CA GLU A 32 13.99 -19.13 -6.27
C GLU A 32 12.50 -19.35 -5.98
N LYS A 33 12.14 -20.51 -5.41
CA LYS A 33 10.75 -20.81 -5.01
C LYS A 33 10.20 -19.77 -4.03
N ILE A 34 11.01 -19.35 -3.06
CA ILE A 34 10.62 -18.33 -2.08
C ILE A 34 10.40 -16.99 -2.78
N THR A 35 11.32 -16.56 -3.64
CA THR A 35 11.17 -15.32 -4.42
C THR A 35 9.92 -15.34 -5.29
N ASP A 36 9.67 -16.45 -6.00
CA ASP A 36 8.49 -16.62 -6.85
C ASP A 36 7.19 -16.55 -6.02
N PHE A 37 7.18 -17.17 -4.83
CA PHE A 37 6.07 -17.08 -3.89
C PHE A 37 5.84 -15.63 -3.43
N VAL A 38 6.91 -14.92 -3.05
CA VAL A 38 6.82 -13.51 -2.63
C VAL A 38 6.24 -12.67 -3.76
N ILE A 39 6.75 -12.81 -4.99
CA ILE A 39 6.26 -12.07 -6.15
C ILE A 39 4.76 -12.34 -6.39
N ALA A 40 4.35 -13.60 -6.40
CA ALA A 40 2.98 -14.00 -6.67
C ALA A 40 1.99 -13.50 -5.61
N ASN A 41 2.40 -13.48 -4.35
CA ASN A 41 1.51 -13.18 -3.22
C ASN A 41 1.63 -11.74 -2.70
N HIS A 42 2.62 -10.97 -3.16
CA HIS A 42 2.89 -9.64 -2.62
C HIS A 42 1.66 -8.73 -2.70
N ASN A 43 1.00 -8.64 -3.86
CA ASN A 43 -0.19 -7.81 -4.03
C ASN A 43 -1.35 -8.24 -3.12
N CYS A 44 -1.52 -9.53 -2.86
CA CYS A 44 -2.54 -10.00 -1.91
C CYS A 44 -2.19 -9.52 -0.48
N LYS A 45 -0.94 -9.73 -0.05
CA LYS A 45 -0.48 -9.41 1.32
C LYS A 45 -0.37 -7.92 1.61
N THR A 46 0.02 -7.10 0.64
CA THR A 46 0.23 -5.67 0.82
C THR A 46 -0.92 -4.81 0.34
N HIS A 47 -2.07 -5.44 0.12
CA HIS A 47 -3.23 -4.73 -0.38
C HIS A 47 -2.86 -3.98 -1.68
N SER A 48 -2.44 -4.71 -2.71
CA SER A 48 -2.03 -4.20 -4.03
C SER A 48 -1.07 -3.02 -3.91
N ARG A 49 -0.07 -3.16 -3.02
CA ARG A 49 0.98 -2.16 -2.76
C ARG A 49 0.47 -0.86 -2.12
N THR A 50 -0.75 -0.84 -1.59
CA THR A 50 -1.18 0.22 -0.65
C THR A 50 -0.31 0.23 0.61
N PHE A 51 0.21 -0.94 0.99
CA PHE A 51 1.17 -1.12 2.07
C PHE A 51 2.53 -1.59 1.53
N THR A 52 3.56 -1.48 2.36
CA THR A 52 4.92 -1.95 2.05
C THR A 52 5.28 -3.20 2.82
N ALA A 53 6.32 -3.89 2.37
CA ALA A 53 6.86 -5.07 3.03
C ALA A 53 8.35 -4.94 3.35
N MET A 54 8.77 -5.68 4.37
CA MET A 54 10.18 -5.99 4.63
C MET A 54 10.43 -7.48 4.40
N PHE A 55 11.63 -7.81 3.94
CA PHE A 55 12.10 -9.19 3.81
C PHE A 55 13.39 -9.37 4.60
N CYS A 56 13.28 -10.04 5.75
CA CYS A 56 14.38 -10.36 6.63
C CYS A 56 15.01 -11.71 6.25
N VAL A 57 16.33 -11.72 6.04
CA VAL A 57 17.09 -12.90 5.63
C VAL A 57 18.24 -13.19 6.60
N SER A 58 18.75 -14.42 6.59
CA SER A 58 19.74 -14.88 7.59
C SER A 58 21.10 -14.19 7.49
N SER A 59 21.63 -13.97 6.28
CA SER A 59 22.99 -13.51 6.03
C SER A 59 23.08 -12.57 4.82
N ILE A 60 24.22 -11.85 4.69
CA ILE A 60 24.51 -10.99 3.54
C ILE A 60 24.59 -11.82 2.25
N GLU A 61 25.14 -13.04 2.32
CA GLU A 61 25.20 -13.93 1.15
C GLU A 61 23.80 -14.27 0.63
N ASN A 62 22.87 -14.62 1.51
CA ASN A 62 21.49 -14.91 1.11
C ASN A 62 20.78 -13.67 0.60
N LEU A 63 21.02 -12.50 1.22
CA LEU A 63 20.50 -11.22 0.74
C LEU A 63 20.94 -10.94 -0.70
N ILE A 64 22.23 -11.13 -1.01
CA ILE A 64 22.77 -10.97 -2.36
C ILE A 64 22.05 -11.91 -3.32
N LYS A 65 21.95 -13.21 -2.99
CA LYS A 65 21.26 -14.19 -3.84
C LYS A 65 19.80 -13.80 -4.09
N TYR A 66 19.05 -13.44 -3.04
CA TYR A 66 17.67 -13.01 -3.16
C TYR A 66 17.54 -11.78 -4.07
N TYR A 67 18.37 -10.76 -3.86
CA TYR A 67 18.35 -9.54 -4.66
C TYR A 67 18.59 -9.82 -6.15
N GLU A 68 19.57 -10.67 -6.47
CA GLU A 68 19.86 -11.03 -7.87
C GLU A 68 18.72 -11.84 -8.50
N ILE A 69 18.09 -12.77 -7.78
CA ILE A 69 16.92 -13.50 -8.27
C ILE A 69 15.78 -12.51 -8.56
N PHE A 70 15.48 -11.58 -7.64
CA PHE A 70 14.47 -10.53 -7.89
C PHE A 70 14.83 -9.66 -9.09
N ARG A 71 16.09 -9.27 -9.24
CA ARG A 71 16.55 -8.47 -10.39
C ARG A 71 16.37 -9.25 -11.70
N GLN A 72 16.71 -10.53 -11.71
CA GLN A 72 16.52 -11.41 -12.87
C GLN A 72 15.03 -11.51 -13.25
N ARG A 73 14.15 -11.85 -12.29
CA ARG A 73 12.71 -11.97 -12.53
C ARG A 73 12.08 -10.66 -13.01
N LYS A 74 12.60 -9.51 -12.55
CA LYS A 74 12.21 -8.18 -13.05
C LYS A 74 12.62 -7.98 -14.50
N SER A 75 13.85 -8.38 -14.88
CA SER A 75 14.34 -8.28 -16.26
C SER A 75 13.59 -9.20 -17.24
N GLU A 76 13.09 -10.33 -16.74
CA GLU A 76 12.22 -11.28 -17.46
C GLU A 76 10.78 -10.78 -17.58
N GLY A 77 10.42 -9.65 -16.94
CA GLY A 77 9.07 -9.08 -16.96
C GLY A 77 8.07 -9.78 -16.04
N VAL A 78 8.51 -10.67 -15.15
CA VAL A 78 7.64 -11.41 -14.21
C VAL A 78 7.02 -10.48 -13.16
N HIS A 79 7.72 -9.39 -12.79
CA HIS A 79 7.20 -8.38 -11.90
C HIS A 79 7.83 -7.00 -12.15
N ASN A 80 7.19 -5.96 -11.61
CA ASN A 80 7.66 -4.57 -11.66
C ASN A 80 7.95 -3.96 -10.27
N LEU A 81 8.00 -4.78 -9.21
CA LEU A 81 8.25 -4.34 -7.83
C LEU A 81 9.52 -3.47 -7.69
N LYS A 82 9.44 -2.43 -6.87
CA LYS A 82 10.54 -1.57 -6.45
C LYS A 82 11.19 -2.15 -5.20
N ILE A 83 12.39 -2.71 -5.39
CA ILE A 83 13.10 -3.46 -4.37
C ILE A 83 14.37 -2.70 -4.00
N ALA A 84 14.55 -2.46 -2.70
CA ALA A 84 15.75 -1.87 -2.15
C ALA A 84 16.37 -2.81 -1.12
N THR A 85 17.65 -2.62 -0.84
CA THR A 85 18.35 -3.41 0.18
C THR A 85 19.39 -2.59 0.90
N ILE A 86 19.72 -2.99 2.12
CA ILE A 86 20.74 -2.35 2.93
C ILE A 86 21.35 -3.37 3.90
N PHE A 87 22.66 -3.29 4.08
CA PHE A 87 23.40 -4.11 5.03
C PHE A 87 24.74 -3.45 5.37
N SER A 88 25.26 -3.74 6.55
CA SER A 88 26.62 -3.35 6.95
C SER A 88 27.66 -4.12 6.12
N TYR A 89 28.79 -3.46 5.84
CA TYR A 89 29.93 -4.08 5.13
C TYR A 89 30.94 -4.73 6.09
N PHE A 90 30.72 -4.64 7.40
CA PHE A 90 31.42 -5.44 8.40
C PHE A 90 30.75 -6.80 8.50
N ALA A 91 31.52 -7.85 8.82
CA ALA A 91 30.99 -9.20 8.92
C ALA A 91 29.85 -9.21 9.96
N ASN A 92 28.61 -9.33 9.49
CA ASN A 92 27.54 -9.88 10.30
C ASN A 92 27.99 -11.30 10.61
N GLU A 93 28.47 -11.54 11.83
CA GLU A 93 28.60 -12.89 12.31
C GLU A 93 27.23 -13.55 12.11
N GLU A 94 27.21 -14.76 11.56
CA GLU A 94 26.07 -15.62 11.83
C GLU A 94 25.87 -15.57 13.33
N ASP A 95 24.65 -15.25 13.76
CA ASP A 95 24.30 -15.23 15.18
C ASP A 95 24.35 -16.67 15.69
N LYS A 96 25.58 -17.17 15.91
CA LYS A 96 25.90 -18.53 16.35
C LYS A 96 25.32 -18.79 17.74
N ASP A 97 25.03 -17.71 18.46
CA ASP A 97 24.40 -17.69 19.76
C ASP A 97 23.10 -16.89 19.70
N ALA A 98 22.13 -17.32 18.87
CA ALA A 98 20.78 -16.75 18.71
C ALA A 98 20.03 -16.58 20.06
N ASN A 99 20.50 -15.65 20.87
CA ASN A 99 20.14 -15.36 22.25
C ASN A 99 18.95 -14.41 22.32
N GLY A 100 18.39 -14.06 21.15
CA GLY A 100 17.22 -13.21 21.00
C GLY A 100 17.52 -11.72 20.89
N PHE A 101 18.78 -11.29 20.88
CA PHE A 101 19.15 -9.88 20.64
C PHE A 101 19.49 -9.63 19.17
N LEU A 102 18.83 -8.65 18.57
CA LEU A 102 19.19 -8.15 17.24
C LEU A 102 20.31 -7.11 17.40
N GLN A 103 21.46 -7.34 16.77
CA GLN A 103 22.57 -6.39 16.79
C GLN A 103 22.22 -5.16 15.93
N ASP A 104 22.41 -3.96 16.49
CA ASP A 104 22.16 -2.70 15.78
C ASP A 104 23.40 -2.31 14.97
N ASP A 105 23.48 -2.85 13.75
CA ASP A 105 24.62 -2.70 12.85
C ASP A 105 25.00 -1.22 12.59
N PHE A 106 24.06 -0.27 12.77
CA PHE A 106 24.29 1.15 12.55
C PHE A 106 25.04 1.83 13.71
N VAL A 107 24.84 1.39 14.95
CA VAL A 107 25.54 1.95 16.13
C VAL A 107 27.04 1.65 16.07
N GLN A 108 27.40 0.49 15.51
CA GLN A 108 28.80 0.08 15.37
C GLN A 108 29.55 0.93 14.32
N LEU A 109 28.86 1.36 13.25
CA LEU A 109 29.40 2.31 12.27
C LEU A 109 29.66 3.71 12.87
N ALA A 110 28.84 4.16 13.82
CA ALA A 110 29.00 5.47 14.45
C ALA A 110 30.04 5.48 15.59
N ALA A 111 30.30 4.34 16.22
CA ALA A 111 31.25 4.20 17.32
C ALA A 111 32.72 4.19 16.85
N ASP A 112 32.98 3.82 15.59
CA ASP A 112 34.33 3.66 15.05
C ASP A 112 34.98 4.99 14.59
N ASP A 113 34.24 6.11 14.62
CA ASP A 113 34.76 7.47 14.44
C ASP A 113 35.35 8.07 15.75
N GLY A 114 35.35 7.32 16.85
CA GLY A 114 35.91 7.71 18.15
C GLY A 114 37.19 6.95 18.51
N PRO A 115 38.21 7.59 19.14
CA PRO A 115 39.43 6.90 19.52
C PRO A 115 39.18 6.04 20.76
N GLY A 116 38.88 4.77 20.53
CA GLY A 116 39.04 3.69 21.49
C GLY A 116 37.74 3.12 22.03
N TYR A 117 37.37 1.94 21.54
CA TYR A 117 37.07 0.77 22.38
C TYR A 117 37.11 -0.50 21.52
N GLY A 118 38.02 -1.43 21.86
CA GLY A 118 37.94 -2.84 21.48
C GLY A 118 38.49 -3.24 20.10
N LYS A 119 39.73 -3.76 20.06
CA LYS A 119 40.23 -4.58 18.95
C LYS A 119 39.30 -5.78 18.74
N THR A 120 38.66 -5.88 17.58
CA THR A 120 38.11 -7.15 17.09
C THR A 120 39.22 -7.94 16.40
N ALA A 121 39.27 -9.23 16.73
CA ALA A 121 40.26 -10.19 16.28
C ALA A 121 40.23 -10.39 14.75
N ASP A 122 41.34 -10.90 14.21
CA ASP A 122 41.61 -11.12 12.78
C ASP A 122 40.43 -11.72 11.99
N ILE A 123 39.79 -10.91 11.15
CA ILE A 123 38.82 -11.35 10.12
C ILE A 123 39.48 -11.19 8.73
N PRO A 124 39.39 -12.17 7.82
CA PRO A 124 40.03 -12.07 6.51
C PRO A 124 39.46 -10.91 5.68
N SER A 125 40.32 -9.94 5.33
CA SER A 125 40.07 -8.73 4.54
C SER A 125 39.34 -8.91 3.20
N TYR A 126 39.13 -10.13 2.70
CA TYR A 126 38.60 -10.38 1.36
C TYR A 126 37.06 -10.45 1.30
N ALA A 127 36.39 -10.93 2.35
CA ALA A 127 34.92 -11.04 2.37
C ALA A 127 34.21 -9.67 2.48
N THR A 128 34.86 -8.70 3.13
CA THR A 128 34.37 -7.32 3.28
C THR A 128 34.47 -6.51 1.99
N MET A 129 35.44 -6.81 1.12
CA MET A 129 35.57 -6.14 -0.19
C MET A 129 34.44 -6.53 -1.15
N HIS A 130 34.15 -7.83 -1.30
CA HIS A 130 33.07 -8.29 -2.19
C HIS A 130 31.67 -7.83 -1.75
N SER A 131 31.41 -7.82 -0.44
CA SER A 131 30.13 -7.36 0.10
C SER A 131 29.92 -5.86 -0.13
N ARG A 132 30.98 -5.05 0.03
CA ARG A 132 30.93 -3.61 -0.24
C ARG A 132 30.75 -3.29 -1.72
N GLU A 133 31.47 -4.00 -2.60
CA GLU A 133 31.31 -3.85 -4.05
C GLU A 133 29.87 -4.13 -4.50
N LYS A 134 29.26 -5.21 -3.96
CA LYS A 134 27.85 -5.52 -4.20
C LYS A 134 26.89 -4.46 -3.64
N LEU A 135 27.17 -3.93 -2.45
CA LEU A 135 26.36 -2.85 -1.88
C LEU A 135 26.42 -1.58 -2.74
N ASP A 136 27.60 -1.20 -3.24
CA ASP A 136 27.75 -0.07 -4.18
C ASP A 136 26.98 -0.32 -5.49
N GLU A 137 26.97 -1.55 -5.99
CA GLU A 137 26.18 -1.95 -7.16
C GLU A 137 24.67 -1.73 -6.92
N TYR A 138 24.16 -2.18 -5.77
CA TYR A 138 22.75 -2.03 -5.42
C TYR A 138 22.36 -0.57 -5.12
N ILE A 139 23.27 0.21 -4.55
CA ILE A 139 23.10 1.66 -4.40
C ILE A 139 23.09 2.33 -5.77
N SER A 140 23.88 1.87 -6.74
CA SER A 140 23.83 2.39 -8.11
C SER A 140 22.46 2.14 -8.75
N ASP A 141 21.89 0.96 -8.57
CA ASP A 141 20.54 0.65 -9.04
C ASP A 141 19.47 1.47 -8.34
N TYR A 142 19.60 1.68 -7.04
CA TYR A 142 18.74 2.58 -6.27
C TYR A 142 18.82 4.01 -6.79
N ASN A 143 20.03 4.51 -7.03
CA ASN A 143 20.28 5.83 -7.58
C ASN A 143 19.64 6.02 -8.96
N LYS A 144 19.66 5.00 -9.82
CA LYS A 144 18.94 5.00 -11.10
C LYS A 144 17.44 4.98 -10.90
N MET A 145 16.93 4.16 -9.98
CA MET A 145 15.50 4.01 -9.71
C MET A 145 14.86 5.29 -9.19
N PHE A 146 15.59 6.05 -8.35
CA PHE A 146 15.05 7.21 -7.64
C PHE A 146 15.71 8.55 -8.02
N THR A 147 16.59 8.55 -9.02
CA THR A 147 17.37 9.73 -9.45
C THR A 147 18.14 10.38 -8.29
N THR A 148 18.95 9.58 -7.59
CA THR A 148 19.79 10.02 -6.47
C THR A 148 21.28 9.74 -6.73
N SER A 149 22.17 10.10 -5.79
CA SER A 149 23.62 9.98 -5.97
C SER A 149 24.34 9.55 -4.68
N PHE A 150 23.82 8.52 -4.01
CA PHE A 150 24.43 7.96 -2.81
C PHE A 150 25.63 7.04 -3.11
N SER A 151 26.50 6.82 -2.13
CA SER A 151 27.64 5.90 -2.26
C SER A 151 28.08 5.34 -0.90
N THR A 152 28.83 4.22 -0.88
CA THR A 152 29.51 3.74 0.34
C THR A 152 30.90 4.34 0.53
N ARG A 153 31.33 5.29 -0.32
CA ARG A 153 32.69 5.86 -0.27
C ARG A 153 32.91 6.77 0.93
N ASP A 154 31.84 7.40 1.40
CA ASP A 154 31.84 8.30 2.55
C ASP A 154 30.68 7.96 3.51
N SER A 155 30.97 7.99 4.81
CA SER A 155 30.00 7.62 5.86
C SER A 155 28.75 8.49 5.85
N GLN A 156 28.89 9.76 5.45
CA GLN A 156 27.76 10.69 5.37
C GLN A 156 26.78 10.32 4.25
N SER A 157 27.27 9.93 3.07
CA SER A 157 26.46 9.50 1.93
C SER A 157 25.75 8.19 2.22
N TYR A 158 26.42 7.25 2.88
CA TYR A 158 25.78 6.02 3.35
C TYR A 158 24.70 6.29 4.42
N TYR A 159 24.93 7.22 5.34
CA TYR A 159 23.91 7.65 6.30
C TYR A 159 22.73 8.34 5.60
N ASN A 160 22.99 9.17 4.59
CA ASN A 160 21.93 9.79 3.80
C ASN A 160 21.12 8.74 3.04
N TYR A 161 21.77 7.69 2.51
CA TYR A 161 21.11 6.54 1.89
C TYR A 161 20.19 5.79 2.87
N TYR A 162 20.69 5.49 4.08
CA TYR A 162 19.89 4.89 5.16
C TYR A 162 18.66 5.75 5.50
N ASN A 163 18.83 7.07 5.61
CA ASN A 163 17.69 7.96 5.89
C ASN A 163 16.72 8.06 4.72
N ASP A 164 17.22 8.01 3.48
CA ASP A 164 16.39 8.06 2.28
C ASP A 164 15.54 6.79 2.15
N ILE A 165 16.12 5.59 2.31
CA ILE A 165 15.37 4.33 2.35
C ILE A 165 14.24 4.40 3.39
N SER A 166 14.56 4.85 4.61
CA SER A 166 13.60 4.97 5.70
C SER A 166 12.40 5.85 5.30
N LYS A 167 12.66 6.98 4.64
CA LYS A 167 11.61 7.88 4.14
C LYS A 167 10.81 7.24 3.01
N ARG A 168 11.47 6.61 2.03
CA ARG A 168 10.82 6.01 0.87
C ARG A 168 9.93 4.82 1.22
N VAL A 169 10.34 3.99 2.18
CA VAL A 169 9.48 2.90 2.72
C VAL A 169 8.25 3.48 3.43
N LYS A 170 8.41 4.59 4.18
CA LYS A 170 7.27 5.29 4.82
C LYS A 170 6.34 5.95 3.80
N ASN A 171 6.88 6.43 2.69
CA ASN A 171 6.11 7.05 1.60
C ASN A 171 5.53 6.03 0.60
N ARG A 172 5.78 4.72 0.79
CA ARG A 172 5.33 3.65 -0.11
C ARG A 172 5.95 3.71 -1.51
N GLU A 173 7.16 4.26 -1.61
CA GLU A 173 7.92 4.33 -2.85
C GLU A 173 8.78 3.08 -3.08
N ILE A 174 9.04 2.30 -2.02
CA ILE A 174 9.71 0.99 -2.05
C ILE A 174 8.68 -0.06 -1.63
N ASP A 175 8.48 -1.05 -2.50
CA ASP A 175 7.51 -2.13 -2.26
C ASP A 175 8.06 -3.17 -1.26
N ILE A 176 9.33 -3.54 -1.44
CA ILE A 176 10.02 -4.52 -0.58
C ILE A 176 11.41 -4.00 -0.20
N LEU A 177 11.67 -3.95 1.10
CA LEU A 177 13.01 -3.69 1.65
C LEU A 177 13.65 -5.00 2.14
N LEU A 178 14.71 -5.48 1.47
CA LEU A 178 15.49 -6.64 1.90
C LEU A 178 16.54 -6.23 2.94
N VAL A 179 16.55 -6.91 4.09
CA VAL A 179 17.43 -6.60 5.21
C VAL A 179 17.98 -7.87 5.87
N VAL A 180 19.13 -7.74 6.53
CA VAL A 180 19.62 -8.77 7.46
C VAL A 180 19.12 -8.45 8.88
N ASN A 181 19.70 -7.44 9.54
CA ASN A 181 19.30 -6.99 10.89
C ASN A 181 18.80 -5.54 10.91
N MET A 182 19.22 -4.72 9.94
CA MET A 182 18.84 -3.31 9.85
C MET A 182 17.32 -3.12 9.76
N TYR A 183 16.82 -2.07 10.42
CA TYR A 183 15.40 -1.71 10.54
C TYR A 183 14.50 -2.73 11.26
N LEU A 184 15.03 -3.83 11.81
CA LEU A 184 14.24 -4.74 12.65
C LEU A 184 14.04 -4.18 14.06
N THR A 185 14.90 -3.25 14.48
CA THR A 185 14.78 -2.45 15.69
C THR A 185 14.72 -0.96 15.34
N GLY A 186 14.04 -0.15 16.16
CA GLY A 186 13.99 1.32 16.02
C GLY A 186 13.22 1.89 14.82
N PHE A 187 13.04 1.14 13.73
CA PHE A 187 12.32 1.59 12.53
C PHE A 187 10.81 1.55 12.71
N ASP A 188 10.14 2.66 12.49
CA ASP A 188 8.68 2.76 12.62
C ASP A 188 8.07 3.23 11.31
N SER A 189 7.21 2.42 10.68
CA SER A 189 6.51 2.76 9.45
C SER A 189 5.06 2.29 9.53
N LYS A 190 4.11 3.23 9.59
CA LYS A 190 2.68 2.89 9.64
C LYS A 190 2.20 2.14 8.38
N PRO A 191 2.67 2.46 7.16
CA PRO A 191 2.27 1.72 5.95
C PRO A 191 2.93 0.36 5.79
N LEU A 192 3.87 -0.03 6.65
CA LEU A 192 4.46 -1.37 6.60
C LEU A 192 3.50 -2.36 7.25
N ASN A 193 2.93 -3.28 6.47
CA ASN A 193 1.99 -4.29 6.98
C ASN A 193 2.53 -5.73 6.87
N THR A 194 3.54 -5.99 6.04
CA THR A 194 3.98 -7.37 5.75
C THR A 194 5.47 -7.56 6.07
N LEU A 195 5.79 -8.64 6.75
CA LEU A 195 7.16 -9.08 7.01
C LEU A 195 7.35 -10.51 6.50
N TYR A 196 8.20 -10.64 5.49
CA TYR A 196 8.72 -11.92 5.02
C TYR A 196 9.95 -12.29 5.83
N VAL A 197 10.04 -13.55 6.30
CA VAL A 197 11.08 -14.01 7.21
C VAL A 197 11.71 -15.29 6.71
N ASP A 198 12.95 -15.21 6.27
CA ASP A 198 13.86 -16.34 6.06
C ASP A 198 15.08 -16.24 6.98
N LYS A 199 14.81 -16.05 8.27
CA LYS A 199 15.79 -15.92 9.34
C LYS A 199 15.30 -16.64 10.59
N ASN A 200 16.21 -17.25 11.35
CA ASN A 200 15.91 -17.79 12.67
C ASN A 200 15.77 -16.63 13.66
N LEU A 201 14.53 -16.24 13.97
CA LEU A 201 14.23 -15.22 14.97
C LEU A 201 13.82 -15.91 16.28
N VAL A 202 14.33 -15.42 17.41
CA VAL A 202 14.06 -16.02 18.73
C VAL A 202 13.73 -14.93 19.76
N TYR A 203 12.88 -15.25 20.73
CA TYR A 203 12.53 -14.42 21.88
C TYR A 203 12.27 -12.93 21.55
N HIS A 204 13.07 -12.02 22.10
CA HIS A 204 12.90 -10.58 21.98
C HIS A 204 13.00 -10.09 20.53
N GLY A 205 13.98 -10.60 19.77
CA GLY A 205 14.18 -10.24 18.36
C GLY A 205 12.98 -10.62 17.48
N LEU A 206 12.34 -11.76 17.76
CA LEU A 206 11.11 -12.18 17.09
C LEU A 206 9.98 -11.17 17.34
N VAL A 207 9.72 -10.83 18.61
CA VAL A 207 8.64 -9.90 18.96
C VAL A 207 8.91 -8.49 18.41
N GLN A 208 10.16 -8.03 18.44
CA GLN A 208 10.55 -6.73 17.91
C GLN A 208 10.34 -6.63 16.41
N ALA A 209 10.75 -7.67 15.66
CA ALA A 209 10.57 -7.76 14.22
C ALA A 209 9.07 -7.85 13.86
N TYR A 210 8.29 -8.72 14.52
CA TYR A 210 6.86 -8.85 14.25
C TYR A 210 6.10 -7.56 14.61
N SER A 211 6.54 -6.85 15.65
CA SER A 211 5.95 -5.54 16.00
C SER A 211 6.23 -4.44 14.98
N ARG A 212 7.03 -4.67 13.93
CA ARG A 212 7.18 -3.68 12.85
C ARG A 212 5.90 -3.54 12.02
N THR A 213 5.12 -4.62 11.90
CA THR A 213 3.94 -4.65 11.02
C THR A 213 2.65 -4.20 11.71
N ASN A 214 2.59 -4.17 13.05
CA ASN A 214 1.35 -3.97 13.82
C ASN A 214 1.01 -2.50 14.14
N ARG A 215 1.69 -1.53 13.52
CA ARG A 215 1.38 -0.10 13.72
C ARG A 215 0.04 0.26 13.10
N ILE A 216 -0.86 0.83 13.89
CA ILE A 216 -2.18 1.28 13.45
C ILE A 216 -2.02 2.40 12.42
N LEU A 217 -2.72 2.27 11.29
CA LEU A 217 -2.81 3.31 10.27
C LEU A 217 -4.26 3.69 10.01
N ASN A 218 -5.08 2.73 9.59
CA ASN A 218 -6.43 2.92 9.08
C ASN A 218 -7.21 1.60 9.16
N ASP A 219 -8.51 1.59 8.85
CA ASP A 219 -9.36 0.39 9.01
C ASP A 219 -8.98 -0.74 8.04
N GLN A 220 -8.39 -0.39 6.89
CA GLN A 220 -7.85 -1.36 5.94
C GLN A 220 -6.71 -2.19 6.52
N LYS A 221 -5.88 -1.58 7.38
CA LYS A 221 -4.77 -2.26 8.06
C LYS A 221 -5.24 -2.90 9.36
N SER A 222 -6.07 -3.94 9.24
CA SER A 222 -6.59 -4.68 10.39
C SER A 222 -5.53 -5.50 11.12
N GLN A 223 -4.45 -5.90 10.44
CA GLN A 223 -3.36 -6.67 11.04
C GLN A 223 -2.00 -6.48 10.36
N GLY A 224 -0.96 -7.04 11.01
CA GLY A 224 0.32 -7.31 10.38
C GLY A 224 0.40 -8.74 9.85
N ASN A 225 0.91 -8.89 8.63
CA ASN A 225 1.14 -10.17 7.97
C ASN A 225 2.58 -10.62 8.22
N ILE A 226 2.74 -11.80 8.85
CA ILE A 226 4.05 -12.44 9.00
C ILE A 226 4.08 -13.70 8.14
N VAL A 227 5.02 -13.77 7.19
CA VAL A 227 5.19 -14.91 6.29
C VAL A 227 6.56 -15.52 6.55
N CYS A 228 6.58 -16.69 7.19
CA CYS A 228 7.82 -17.39 7.56
C CYS A 228 8.15 -18.49 6.55
N PHE A 229 9.40 -18.54 6.08
CA PHE A 229 9.93 -19.60 5.21
C PHE A 229 10.78 -20.62 5.98
N ARG A 230 10.73 -20.54 7.32
CA ARG A 230 11.32 -21.45 8.29
C ARG A 230 10.28 -21.80 9.34
N ASN A 231 10.43 -22.94 9.99
CA ASN A 231 9.51 -23.34 11.06
C ASN A 231 9.78 -22.53 12.34
N LEU A 232 9.17 -21.34 12.44
CA LEU A 232 9.28 -20.47 13.61
C LEU A 232 8.14 -20.68 14.61
N LYS A 233 7.23 -21.63 14.37
CA LYS A 233 6.00 -21.77 15.17
C LYS A 233 6.30 -21.94 16.66
N GLN A 234 7.20 -22.84 17.01
CA GLN A 234 7.58 -23.08 18.40
C GLN A 234 8.22 -21.83 19.03
N ALA A 235 9.15 -21.19 18.30
CA ALA A 235 9.78 -19.95 18.76
C ALA A 235 8.78 -18.81 18.96
N THR A 236 7.76 -18.68 18.09
CA THR A 236 6.66 -17.74 18.25
C THR A 236 5.81 -18.08 19.48
N ASP A 237 5.46 -19.34 19.67
CA ASP A 237 4.67 -19.82 20.81
C ASP A 237 5.36 -19.56 22.15
N ASP A 238 6.69 -19.75 22.19
CA ASP A 238 7.55 -19.52 23.35
C ASP A 238 7.74 -18.03 23.63
N ALA A 239 7.97 -17.23 22.59
CA ALA A 239 8.08 -15.78 22.72
C ALA A 239 6.76 -15.19 23.25
N ILE A 240 5.62 -15.56 22.69
CA ILE A 240 4.32 -15.07 23.18
C ILE A 240 4.08 -15.49 24.63
N ALA A 241 4.43 -16.72 25.01
CA ALA A 241 4.30 -17.18 26.39
C ALA A 241 5.19 -16.39 27.38
N LEU A 242 6.31 -15.85 26.91
CA LEU A 242 7.23 -15.04 27.72
C LEU A 242 6.71 -13.60 27.92
N PHE A 243 6.01 -13.02 26.94
CA PHE A 243 5.56 -11.62 26.97
C PHE A 243 4.06 -11.43 27.24
N SER A 244 3.29 -12.52 27.36
CA SER A 244 1.84 -12.46 27.49
C SER A 244 1.32 -13.42 28.57
N ASN A 245 0.23 -13.05 29.24
CA ASN A 245 -0.51 -14.00 30.08
C ASN A 245 -1.07 -15.13 29.19
N LYS A 246 -1.09 -16.37 29.69
CA LYS A 246 -1.47 -17.57 28.90
C LYS A 246 -2.84 -17.44 28.19
N ASP A 247 -3.74 -16.61 28.71
CA ASP A 247 -5.07 -16.35 28.16
C ASP A 247 -5.10 -15.34 27.01
N ALA A 248 -3.98 -14.68 26.69
CA ALA A 248 -3.89 -13.64 25.66
C ALA A 248 -3.28 -14.14 24.33
N LYS A 249 -3.04 -15.44 24.16
CA LYS A 249 -2.61 -16.01 22.87
C LYS A 249 -3.66 -15.79 21.77
N ASP A 250 -4.94 -15.97 22.08
CA ASP A 250 -6.06 -15.79 21.15
C ASP A 250 -6.30 -14.31 20.78
N ILE A 251 -5.71 -13.37 21.53
CA ILE A 251 -5.80 -11.93 21.26
C ILE A 251 -4.68 -11.47 20.32
N ILE A 252 -3.54 -12.19 20.31
CA ILE A 252 -2.33 -11.77 19.59
C ILE A 252 -2.28 -12.37 18.18
N LEU A 253 -2.78 -13.58 17.99
CA LEU A 253 -2.77 -14.28 16.72
C LEU A 253 -4.16 -14.32 16.09
N ILE A 254 -4.18 -14.20 14.77
CA ILE A 254 -5.38 -14.32 13.95
C ILE A 254 -5.79 -15.79 13.86
N GLU A 255 -7.10 -16.03 13.85
CA GLU A 255 -7.68 -17.37 13.69
C GLU A 255 -7.41 -17.97 12.29
N PRO A 256 -7.56 -19.30 12.12
CA PRO A 256 -7.36 -19.91 10.81
C PRO A 256 -8.38 -19.44 9.77
N TYR A 257 -8.00 -19.53 8.49
CA TYR A 257 -8.79 -19.11 7.35
C TYR A 257 -10.23 -19.67 7.39
N GLU A 258 -10.37 -20.96 7.72
CA GLU A 258 -11.68 -21.65 7.76
C GLU A 258 -12.63 -21.03 8.78
N GLU A 259 -12.13 -20.55 9.92
CA GLU A 259 -12.96 -19.90 10.94
C GLU A 259 -13.46 -18.54 10.45
N TYR A 260 -12.65 -17.79 9.68
CA TYR A 260 -13.10 -16.56 9.03
C TYR A 260 -14.14 -16.82 7.94
N VAL A 261 -14.01 -17.89 7.16
CA VAL A 261 -15.03 -18.30 6.17
C VAL A 261 -16.36 -18.63 6.87
N ARG A 262 -16.30 -19.31 8.03
CA ARG A 262 -17.48 -19.62 8.85
C ARG A 262 -18.10 -18.36 9.44
N LYS A 263 -17.30 -17.46 10.00
CA LYS A 263 -17.75 -16.15 10.51
C LYS A 263 -18.39 -15.32 9.40
N PHE A 264 -17.80 -15.28 8.22
CA PHE A 264 -18.34 -14.59 7.05
C PHE A 264 -19.70 -15.17 6.65
N SER A 265 -19.82 -16.50 6.58
CA SER A 265 -21.07 -17.17 6.25
C SER A 265 -22.18 -16.89 7.28
N ALA A 266 -21.83 -16.85 8.56
CA ALA A 266 -22.76 -16.49 9.64
C ALA A 266 -23.20 -15.02 9.54
N ALA A 267 -22.25 -14.09 9.35
CA ALA A 267 -22.54 -12.66 9.16
C ALA A 267 -23.42 -12.43 7.92
N TYR A 268 -23.18 -13.17 6.84
CA TYR A 268 -24.02 -13.11 5.65
C TYR A 268 -25.44 -13.63 5.90
N ALA A 269 -25.59 -14.71 6.67
CA ALA A 269 -26.91 -15.21 7.06
C ALA A 269 -27.68 -14.18 7.90
N GLU A 270 -27.02 -13.45 8.80
CA GLU A 270 -27.65 -12.34 9.55
C GLU A 270 -28.03 -11.18 8.62
N LEU A 271 -27.16 -10.82 7.66
CA LEU A 271 -27.49 -9.80 6.67
C LEU A 271 -28.73 -10.18 5.86
N LEU A 272 -28.86 -11.45 5.45
CA LEU A 272 -30.02 -11.92 4.69
C LEU A 272 -31.33 -11.88 5.49
N LYS A 273 -31.30 -11.91 6.83
CA LYS A 273 -32.51 -11.73 7.64
C LYS A 273 -33.02 -10.29 7.58
N ILE A 274 -32.11 -9.32 7.46
CA ILE A 274 -32.41 -7.88 7.40
C ILE A 274 -32.74 -7.48 5.96
N ALA A 275 -31.90 -7.88 5.01
CA ALA A 275 -31.98 -7.55 3.60
C ALA A 275 -31.84 -8.81 2.72
N PRO A 276 -32.91 -9.64 2.59
CA PRO A 276 -32.88 -10.87 1.80
C PRO A 276 -32.54 -10.65 0.32
N ASN A 277 -32.91 -9.47 -0.21
CA ASN A 277 -32.65 -9.06 -1.58
C ASN A 277 -32.30 -7.56 -1.66
N LEU A 278 -31.80 -7.12 -2.81
CA LEU A 278 -31.38 -5.72 -2.99
C LEU A 278 -32.56 -4.73 -2.92
N LYS A 279 -33.77 -5.16 -3.31
CA LYS A 279 -34.98 -4.31 -3.25
C LYS A 279 -35.44 -4.08 -1.81
N SER A 280 -35.30 -5.09 -0.94
CA SER A 280 -35.62 -4.95 0.49
C SER A 280 -34.77 -3.88 1.20
N ILE A 281 -33.62 -3.49 0.63
CA ILE A 281 -32.81 -2.37 1.15
C ILE A 281 -33.45 -1.03 0.79
N ASP A 282 -33.98 -0.90 -0.42
CA ASP A 282 -34.71 0.30 -0.87
C ASP A 282 -36.05 0.45 -0.14
N GLU A 283 -36.59 -0.66 0.37
CA GLU A 283 -37.85 -0.74 1.11
C GLU A 283 -37.66 -0.60 2.63
N LEU A 284 -36.45 -0.36 3.14
CA LEU A 284 -36.22 -0.12 4.57
C LEU A 284 -37.00 1.13 5.02
N LEU A 285 -37.91 0.94 5.96
CA LEU A 285 -38.88 1.97 6.38
C LEU A 285 -38.37 2.82 7.54
N SER A 286 -37.50 2.29 8.39
CA SER A 286 -37.03 2.95 9.62
C SER A 286 -35.52 3.19 9.63
N GLU A 287 -35.08 4.26 10.30
CA GLU A 287 -33.65 4.53 10.52
C GLU A 287 -32.97 3.41 11.33
N ASP A 288 -33.72 2.70 12.18
CA ASP A 288 -33.21 1.57 12.95
C ASP A 288 -32.88 0.36 12.05
N ASP A 289 -33.69 0.11 11.02
CA ASP A 289 -33.44 -0.98 10.06
C ASP A 289 -32.26 -0.62 9.13
N GLU A 290 -32.15 0.65 8.71
CA GLU A 290 -30.98 1.15 7.96
C GLU A 290 -29.70 1.01 8.78
N MET A 291 -29.74 1.38 10.06
CA MET A 291 -28.64 1.19 11.00
C MET A 291 -28.26 -0.30 11.15
N ALA A 292 -29.25 -1.18 11.27
CA ALA A 292 -29.02 -2.62 11.37
C ALA A 292 -28.34 -3.18 10.11
N PHE A 293 -28.79 -2.77 8.93
CA PHE A 293 -28.15 -3.10 7.67
C PHE A 293 -26.70 -2.60 7.61
N ILE A 294 -26.46 -1.33 7.96
CA ILE A 294 -25.12 -0.73 7.95
C ILE A 294 -24.16 -1.51 8.86
N LYS A 295 -24.60 -1.86 10.08
CA LYS A 295 -23.80 -2.66 11.01
C LYS A 295 -23.52 -4.06 10.48
N ALA A 296 -24.53 -4.73 9.92
CA ALA A 296 -24.39 -6.09 9.38
C ALA A 296 -23.45 -6.12 8.18
N PHE A 297 -23.60 -5.20 7.23
CA PHE A 297 -22.76 -5.15 6.04
C PHE A 297 -21.31 -4.75 6.37
N ARG A 298 -21.11 -3.86 7.34
CA ARG A 298 -19.76 -3.51 7.83
C ARG A 298 -19.01 -4.71 8.37
N GLU A 299 -19.67 -5.56 9.14
CA GLU A 299 -19.04 -6.79 9.64
C GLU A 299 -18.59 -7.70 8.49
N ILE A 300 -19.41 -7.81 7.44
CA ILE A 300 -19.03 -8.53 6.21
C ILE A 300 -17.81 -7.88 5.54
N MET A 301 -17.77 -6.55 5.42
CA MET A 301 -16.62 -5.84 4.84
C MET A 301 -15.33 -6.06 5.64
N ARG A 302 -15.39 -6.01 6.97
CA ARG A 302 -14.24 -6.28 7.85
C ARG A 302 -13.74 -7.71 7.69
N LEU A 303 -14.65 -8.70 7.71
CA LEU A 303 -14.30 -10.11 7.50
C LEU A 303 -13.69 -10.32 6.11
N ARG A 304 -14.25 -9.69 5.07
CA ARG A 304 -13.69 -9.72 3.71
C ARG A 304 -12.29 -9.13 3.67
N ASN A 305 -12.04 -8.01 4.34
CA ASN A 305 -10.73 -7.37 4.38
C ASN A 305 -9.67 -8.30 5.00
N VAL A 306 -10.02 -9.00 6.09
CA VAL A 306 -9.14 -9.99 6.71
C VAL A 306 -8.91 -11.18 5.78
N LEU A 307 -9.98 -11.76 5.23
CA LEU A 307 -9.94 -12.89 4.29
C LEU A 307 -9.06 -12.58 3.06
N GLY A 308 -9.16 -11.37 2.52
CA GLY A 308 -8.37 -10.93 1.36
C GLY A 308 -6.86 -10.89 1.57
N THR A 309 -6.37 -11.05 2.81
CA THR A 309 -4.92 -11.15 3.09
C THR A 309 -4.40 -12.59 3.08
N PHE A 310 -5.28 -13.59 3.05
CA PHE A 310 -4.88 -15.00 2.96
C PHE A 310 -4.51 -15.34 1.52
N ALA A 311 -3.41 -16.07 1.33
CA ALA A 311 -2.96 -16.49 0.00
C ALA A 311 -3.94 -17.49 -0.65
N ASP A 312 -4.62 -18.27 0.17
CA ASP A 312 -5.62 -19.27 -0.25
C ASP A 312 -7.00 -18.67 -0.55
N PHE A 313 -7.20 -17.36 -0.33
CA PHE A 313 -8.50 -16.73 -0.50
C PHE A 313 -9.04 -16.89 -1.92
N THR A 314 -10.26 -17.40 -2.02
CA THR A 314 -11.07 -17.37 -3.23
C THR A 314 -12.51 -16.97 -2.89
N TRP A 315 -13.20 -16.35 -3.85
CA TRP A 315 -14.63 -16.04 -3.70
C TRP A 315 -15.50 -17.29 -3.70
N ASP A 316 -15.03 -18.40 -4.29
CA ASP A 316 -15.74 -19.68 -4.37
C ASP A 316 -15.91 -20.34 -2.98
N ASP A 317 -15.00 -20.04 -2.05
CA ASP A 317 -15.08 -20.52 -0.67
C ASP A 317 -16.14 -19.78 0.16
N LEU A 318 -16.64 -18.63 -0.31
CA LEU A 318 -17.59 -17.80 0.43
C LEU A 318 -19.04 -18.11 0.08
N ALA A 319 -19.92 -18.00 1.08
CA ALA A 319 -21.36 -18.12 0.90
C ALA A 319 -21.99 -17.00 0.04
N MET A 320 -21.24 -15.93 -0.23
CA MET A 320 -21.65 -14.78 -1.04
C MET A 320 -20.75 -14.64 -2.26
N ALA A 321 -21.36 -14.57 -3.45
CA ALA A 321 -20.63 -14.28 -4.69
C ALA A 321 -20.12 -12.82 -4.73
N GLU A 322 -18.99 -12.61 -5.39
CA GLU A 322 -18.35 -11.30 -5.55
C GLU A 322 -19.31 -10.23 -6.10
N GLN A 323 -20.06 -10.55 -7.16
CA GLN A 323 -21.04 -9.63 -7.74
C GLN A 323 -22.06 -9.18 -6.69
N ARG A 324 -22.54 -10.12 -5.87
CA ARG A 324 -23.54 -9.82 -4.85
C ARG A 324 -22.97 -8.95 -3.73
N PHE A 325 -21.70 -9.16 -3.36
CA PHE A 325 -20.98 -8.28 -2.43
C PHE A 325 -20.95 -6.84 -2.99
N ASN A 326 -20.60 -6.69 -4.26
CA ASN A 326 -20.57 -5.38 -4.93
C ASN A 326 -21.95 -4.73 -5.01
N ASP A 327 -23.01 -5.50 -5.24
CA ASP A 327 -24.36 -4.96 -5.28
C ASP A 327 -24.80 -4.42 -3.89
N TYR A 328 -24.50 -5.14 -2.80
CA TYR A 328 -24.74 -4.64 -1.44
C TYR A 328 -23.86 -3.44 -1.10
N LYS A 329 -22.61 -3.42 -1.58
CA LYS A 329 -21.69 -2.29 -1.43
C LYS A 329 -22.26 -1.03 -2.07
N SER A 330 -22.84 -1.12 -3.28
CA SER A 330 -23.51 0.01 -3.93
C SER A 330 -24.65 0.55 -3.06
N LYS A 331 -25.51 -0.32 -2.53
CA LYS A 331 -26.61 0.08 -1.64
C LYS A 331 -26.16 0.69 -0.32
N TYR A 332 -25.04 0.21 0.21
CA TYR A 332 -24.41 0.80 1.39
C TYR A 332 -23.94 2.23 1.13
N LEU A 333 -23.37 2.50 -0.05
CA LEU A 333 -22.98 3.85 -0.47
C LEU A 333 -24.19 4.76 -0.69
N ASP A 334 -25.27 4.25 -1.30
CA ASP A 334 -26.52 4.99 -1.46
C ASP A 334 -27.07 5.48 -0.10
N LEU A 335 -27.01 4.61 0.94
CA LEU A 335 -27.42 4.97 2.30
C LEU A 335 -26.49 6.03 2.93
N PHE A 336 -25.18 5.93 2.71
CA PHE A 336 -24.24 6.96 3.14
C PHE A 336 -24.58 8.34 2.55
N ASP A 337 -24.85 8.40 1.24
CA ASP A 337 -25.20 9.65 0.56
C ASP A 337 -26.55 10.21 1.03
N LYS A 338 -27.52 9.34 1.32
CA LYS A 338 -28.81 9.72 1.93
C LYS A 338 -28.60 10.37 3.31
N VAL A 339 -27.81 9.74 4.18
CA VAL A 339 -27.52 10.25 5.54
C VAL A 339 -26.76 11.58 5.48
N LYS A 340 -25.76 11.69 4.59
CA LYS A 340 -25.01 12.93 4.37
C LYS A 340 -25.89 14.08 3.85
N THR A 341 -26.82 13.78 2.94
CA THR A 341 -27.74 14.79 2.40
C THR A 341 -28.78 15.24 3.44
N ASN A 342 -29.25 14.33 4.29
CA ASN A 342 -30.20 14.64 5.37
C ASN A 342 -29.56 15.43 6.51
N ASN A 343 -28.27 15.23 6.78
CA ASN A 343 -27.49 16.03 7.74
C ASN A 343 -27.51 17.55 7.45
N LEU A 344 -27.66 17.94 6.18
CA LEU A 344 -27.73 19.35 5.78
C LEU A 344 -29.07 20.03 6.14
N LYS A 345 -30.08 19.28 6.62
CA LYS A 345 -31.46 19.75 6.84
C LYS A 345 -31.88 19.87 8.32
N GLU A 346 -30.93 19.95 9.26
CA GLU A 346 -31.19 20.17 10.70
C GLU A 346 -32.22 19.20 11.34
N LYS A 347 -32.12 17.90 11.06
CA LYS A 347 -32.82 16.86 11.84
C LYS A 347 -31.83 16.00 12.62
N VAL A 348 -32.14 15.74 13.88
CA VAL A 348 -31.40 14.79 14.73
C VAL A 348 -31.74 13.38 14.25
N SER A 349 -30.87 12.78 13.44
CA SER A 349 -30.98 11.40 12.95
C SER A 349 -30.00 10.51 13.69
N ILE A 350 -30.42 9.29 14.04
CA ILE A 350 -29.56 8.31 14.71
C ILE A 350 -28.42 7.82 13.81
N LEU A 351 -28.54 8.03 12.49
CA LEU A 351 -27.57 7.63 11.49
C LEU A 351 -26.38 8.61 11.39
N ASN A 352 -26.48 9.79 11.99
CA ASN A 352 -25.45 10.83 11.91
C ASN A 352 -24.16 10.47 12.66
N ASP A 353 -24.27 9.64 13.70
CA ASP A 353 -23.13 9.19 14.53
C ASP A 353 -22.53 7.86 14.04
N VAL A 354 -22.99 7.37 12.89
CA VAL A 354 -22.54 6.09 12.32
C VAL A 354 -21.28 6.31 11.50
N ASP A 355 -20.18 5.69 11.93
CA ASP A 355 -18.95 5.67 11.13
C ASP A 355 -19.10 4.67 9.98
N PHE A 356 -19.13 5.08 8.71
CA PHE A 356 -19.37 4.15 7.60
C PHE A 356 -18.15 3.31 7.18
N GLU A 357 -16.96 3.47 7.78
CA GLU A 357 -15.73 2.74 7.41
C GLU A 357 -15.46 2.74 5.89
N LEU A 358 -15.64 3.90 5.25
CA LEU A 358 -15.50 4.06 3.79
C LEU A 358 -14.10 3.69 3.29
N GLU A 359 -13.11 3.71 4.17
CA GLU A 359 -11.75 3.25 3.87
C GLU A 359 -11.71 1.78 3.44
N LEU A 360 -12.57 0.91 3.98
CA LEU A 360 -12.69 -0.50 3.55
C LEU A 360 -13.27 -0.65 2.14
N ILE A 361 -13.98 0.37 1.66
CA ILE A 361 -14.66 0.42 0.36
C ILE A 361 -13.74 1.01 -0.73
N HIS A 362 -12.87 1.95 -0.37
CA HIS A 362 -11.98 2.71 -1.26
C HIS A 362 -11.02 1.88 -2.14
N ARG A 363 -11.02 0.56 -1.97
CA ARG A 363 -10.05 -0.34 -2.58
C ARG A 363 -10.50 -1.06 -3.84
N ASP A 364 -11.76 -0.92 -4.24
CA ASP A 364 -12.06 -1.10 -5.66
C ASP A 364 -11.82 0.26 -6.27
N GLU A 365 -10.54 0.59 -6.46
CA GLU A 365 -10.13 1.81 -7.13
C GLU A 365 -11.03 1.98 -8.35
N ILE A 366 -11.76 3.08 -8.39
CA ILE A 366 -12.22 3.65 -9.66
C ILE A 366 -10.93 4.16 -10.32
N ASN A 367 -10.08 3.22 -10.73
CA ASN A 367 -8.93 3.48 -11.54
C ASN A 367 -9.43 3.89 -12.92
N VAL A 368 -8.54 4.49 -13.71
CA VAL A 368 -8.89 4.91 -15.06
C VAL A 368 -9.48 3.72 -15.83
N ALA A 369 -9.01 2.50 -15.62
CA ALA A 369 -9.57 1.30 -16.25
C ALA A 369 -11.05 1.03 -15.90
N TYR A 370 -11.47 1.20 -14.66
CA TYR A 370 -12.87 1.03 -14.25
C TYR A 370 -13.75 2.16 -14.77
N ILE A 371 -13.27 3.41 -14.76
CA ILE A 371 -13.96 4.55 -15.41
C ILE A 371 -14.14 4.24 -16.90
N LEU A 372 -13.10 3.78 -17.58
CA LEU A 372 -13.13 3.43 -19.00
C LEU A 372 -14.11 2.28 -19.28
N GLN A 373 -14.18 1.26 -18.42
CA GLN A 373 -15.17 0.19 -18.52
C GLN A 373 -16.61 0.70 -18.35
N LEU A 374 -16.84 1.64 -17.42
CA LEU A 374 -18.14 2.27 -17.25
C LEU A 374 -18.52 3.12 -18.47
N LEU A 375 -17.57 3.86 -19.05
CA LEU A 375 -17.77 4.64 -20.27
C LEU A 375 -18.06 3.75 -21.49
N ALA A 376 -17.38 2.62 -21.61
CA ALA A 376 -17.64 1.62 -22.64
C ALA A 376 -19.08 1.06 -22.54
N LYS A 377 -19.49 0.64 -21.34
CA LYS A 377 -20.86 0.18 -21.07
C LYS A 377 -21.90 1.26 -21.34
N LEU A 378 -21.59 2.52 -21.00
CA LEU A 378 -22.46 3.66 -21.27
C LEU A 378 -22.65 3.89 -22.78
N LYS A 379 -21.59 3.69 -23.59
CA LYS A 379 -21.67 3.83 -25.04
C LYS A 379 -22.53 2.74 -25.70
N GLU A 380 -22.47 1.52 -25.15
CA GLU A 380 -23.25 0.38 -25.63
C GLU A 380 -24.74 0.45 -25.23
N SER A 381 -25.09 1.21 -24.19
CA SER A 381 -26.46 1.34 -23.71
C SER A 381 -27.26 2.42 -24.46
N THR A 382 -28.54 2.13 -24.75
CA THR A 382 -29.45 3.06 -25.46
C THR A 382 -30.75 3.30 -24.69
N GLY A 383 -31.30 4.51 -24.78
CA GLY A 383 -32.62 4.85 -24.22
C GLY A 383 -32.60 5.09 -22.71
N GLU A 384 -33.57 4.53 -21.99
CA GLU A 384 -33.73 4.70 -20.53
C GLU A 384 -32.54 4.16 -19.71
N GLU A 385 -31.90 3.10 -20.20
CA GLU A 385 -30.75 2.46 -19.55
C GLU A 385 -29.51 3.36 -19.57
N ASN A 386 -29.30 4.11 -20.67
CA ASN A 386 -28.21 5.08 -20.78
C ASN A 386 -28.34 6.21 -19.76
N ILE A 387 -29.58 6.71 -19.55
CA ILE A 387 -29.87 7.77 -18.57
C ILE A 387 -29.58 7.28 -17.15
N LYS A 388 -29.94 6.03 -16.82
CA LYS A 388 -29.64 5.42 -15.52
C LYS A 388 -28.14 5.20 -15.32
N GLN A 389 -27.43 4.71 -16.32
CA GLN A 389 -25.98 4.48 -16.24
C GLN A 389 -25.20 5.79 -16.15
N LYS A 390 -25.58 6.83 -16.91
CA LYS A 390 -24.99 8.17 -16.80
C LYS A 390 -25.16 8.70 -15.38
N LYS A 391 -26.36 8.57 -14.81
CA LYS A 391 -26.64 8.99 -13.44
C LYS A 391 -25.82 8.21 -12.42
N ALA A 392 -25.71 6.89 -12.56
CA ALA A 392 -24.91 6.04 -11.68
C ALA A 392 -23.41 6.41 -11.71
N ILE A 393 -22.86 6.75 -12.88
CA ILE A 393 -21.47 7.23 -13.01
C ILE A 393 -21.30 8.57 -12.28
N VAL A 394 -22.21 9.51 -12.48
CA VAL A 394 -22.16 10.83 -11.83
C VAL A 394 -22.28 10.73 -10.31
N ASP A 395 -23.16 9.87 -9.81
CA ASP A 395 -23.36 9.64 -8.38
C ASP A 395 -22.11 8.97 -7.76
N LEU A 396 -21.53 7.98 -8.45
CA LEU A 396 -20.26 7.33 -8.06
C LEU A 396 -19.07 8.30 -8.00
N LEU A 397 -18.96 9.21 -8.97
CA LEU A 397 -17.93 10.27 -8.97
C LEU A 397 -18.15 11.32 -7.86
N SER A 398 -19.37 11.41 -7.32
CA SER A 398 -19.73 12.36 -6.26
C SER A 398 -19.48 11.83 -4.85
N GLY A 399 -19.51 10.50 -4.69
CA GLY A 399 -19.24 9.80 -3.43
C GLY A 399 -17.77 9.83 -3.01
N GLU A 400 -16.83 9.87 -3.96
CA GLU A 400 -15.40 9.92 -3.67
C GLU A 400 -14.86 11.36 -3.55
N THR A 401 -14.14 11.64 -2.45
CA THR A 401 -13.52 12.95 -2.19
C THR A 401 -12.42 13.29 -3.20
N THR A 402 -11.72 12.29 -3.73
CA THR A 402 -10.65 12.41 -4.74
C THR A 402 -11.17 12.54 -6.18
N LEU A 403 -12.36 12.03 -6.48
CA LEU A 403 -12.98 12.12 -7.82
C LEU A 403 -13.89 13.32 -7.97
N ARG A 404 -14.30 13.96 -6.88
CA ARG A 404 -15.09 15.19 -6.90
C ARG A 404 -14.44 16.29 -7.75
N SER A 405 -13.12 16.45 -7.66
CA SER A 405 -12.37 17.41 -8.47
C SER A 405 -12.35 17.06 -9.96
N LYS A 406 -12.47 15.77 -10.29
CA LYS A 406 -12.46 15.23 -11.66
C LYS A 406 -13.84 15.13 -12.30
N ARG A 407 -14.89 15.22 -11.49
CA ARG A 407 -16.29 15.06 -11.90
C ARG A 407 -16.65 15.92 -13.11
N GLU A 408 -16.35 17.21 -13.05
CA GLU A 408 -16.70 18.15 -14.13
C GLU A 408 -16.04 17.76 -15.46
N LEU A 409 -14.80 17.26 -15.42
CA LEU A 409 -14.07 16.80 -16.60
C LEU A 409 -14.66 15.52 -17.19
N ILE A 410 -15.03 14.56 -16.34
CA ILE A 410 -15.60 13.29 -16.79
C ILE A 410 -17.03 13.51 -17.34
N GLU A 411 -17.84 14.36 -16.69
CA GLU A 411 -19.15 14.76 -17.21
C GLU A 411 -19.02 15.42 -18.59
N LYS A 412 -18.07 16.35 -18.74
CA LYS A 412 -17.81 17.01 -20.02
C LYS A 412 -17.31 16.04 -21.09
N PHE A 413 -16.48 15.05 -20.73
CA PHE A 413 -16.10 13.98 -21.66
C PHE A 413 -17.32 13.17 -22.14
N ILE A 414 -18.20 12.78 -21.21
CA ILE A 414 -19.43 12.01 -21.52
C ILE A 414 -20.35 12.78 -22.46
N GLU A 415 -20.46 14.10 -22.30
CA GLU A 415 -21.39 14.92 -23.08
C GLU A 415 -20.84 15.35 -24.44
N GLU A 416 -19.56 15.73 -24.50
CA GLU A 416 -18.98 16.37 -25.69
C GLU A 416 -18.14 15.41 -26.55
N ASN A 417 -17.53 14.39 -25.95
CA ASN A 417 -16.53 13.54 -26.63
C ASN A 417 -17.06 12.13 -26.87
N LEU A 418 -17.64 11.48 -25.86
CA LEU A 418 -18.17 10.12 -25.94
C LEU A 418 -19.20 9.88 -27.08
N PRO A 419 -20.06 10.84 -27.46
CA PRO A 419 -20.97 10.67 -28.61
C PRO A 419 -20.24 10.53 -29.95
N ASN A 420 -19.08 11.17 -30.10
CA ASN A 420 -18.30 11.22 -31.34
C ASN A 420 -17.40 9.99 -31.54
N ILE A 421 -17.17 9.22 -30.48
CA ILE A 421 -16.41 7.97 -30.53
C ILE A 421 -17.30 6.90 -31.20
N THR A 422 -16.83 6.35 -32.32
CA THR A 422 -17.56 5.32 -33.09
C THR A 422 -17.22 3.91 -32.68
N ASP A 423 -16.00 3.69 -32.18
CA ASP A 423 -15.47 2.40 -31.74
C ASP A 423 -15.14 2.44 -30.25
N VAL A 424 -15.71 1.49 -29.50
CA VAL A 424 -15.58 1.37 -28.04
C VAL A 424 -14.12 1.13 -27.64
N ASP A 425 -13.35 0.46 -28.49
CA ASP A 425 -11.93 0.15 -28.22
C ASP A 425 -11.04 1.41 -28.25
N ASN A 426 -11.50 2.51 -28.86
CA ASN A 426 -10.78 3.79 -28.92
C ASN A 426 -11.05 4.69 -27.70
N ILE A 427 -12.00 4.34 -26.83
CA ILE A 427 -12.34 5.15 -25.64
C ILE A 427 -11.12 5.43 -24.74
N PRO A 428 -10.22 4.46 -24.44
CA PRO A 428 -9.03 4.73 -23.64
C PRO A 428 -8.13 5.83 -24.22
N SER A 429 -7.80 5.74 -25.51
CA SER A 429 -6.91 6.70 -26.17
C SER A 429 -7.56 8.07 -26.34
N GLU A 430 -8.85 8.14 -26.67
CA GLU A 430 -9.59 9.40 -26.76
C GLU A 430 -9.76 10.08 -25.40
N PHE A 431 -9.96 9.30 -24.34
CA PHE A 431 -10.01 9.81 -22.98
C PHE A 431 -8.66 10.39 -22.53
N GLU A 432 -7.55 9.70 -22.80
CA GLU A 432 -6.20 10.18 -22.49
C GLU A 432 -5.86 11.48 -23.26
N ASN A 433 -6.24 11.55 -24.54
CA ASN A 433 -6.07 12.74 -25.37
C ASN A 433 -6.87 13.93 -24.82
N TYR A 434 -8.15 13.73 -24.54
CA TYR A 434 -9.02 14.74 -23.94
C TYR A 434 -8.44 15.24 -22.60
N TRP A 435 -8.01 14.31 -21.76
CA TRP A 435 -7.44 14.61 -20.45
C TRP A 435 -6.19 15.47 -20.56
N THR A 436 -5.29 15.13 -21.49
CA THR A 436 -4.07 15.90 -21.76
C THR A 436 -4.37 17.32 -22.25
N VAL A 437 -5.37 17.47 -23.13
CA VAL A 437 -5.79 18.79 -23.65
C VAL A 437 -6.39 19.68 -22.56
N GLU A 438 -7.30 19.16 -21.73
CA GLU A 438 -7.89 19.92 -20.64
C GLU A 438 -6.86 20.25 -19.54
N GLN A 439 -5.91 19.34 -19.27
CA GLN A 439 -4.78 19.59 -18.37
C GLN A 439 -3.94 20.78 -18.85
N GLN A 440 -3.53 20.78 -20.12
CA GLN A 440 -2.73 21.86 -20.70
C GLN A 440 -3.50 23.19 -20.66
N LYS A 441 -4.78 23.17 -21.04
CA LYS A 441 -5.65 24.35 -21.02
C LYS A 441 -5.81 24.93 -19.62
N SER A 442 -6.07 24.08 -18.62
CA SER A 442 -6.20 24.51 -17.22
C SER A 442 -4.89 25.09 -16.69
N PHE A 443 -3.75 24.52 -17.09
CA PHE A 443 -2.43 25.03 -16.72
C PHE A 443 -2.17 26.44 -17.30
N GLU A 444 -2.48 26.65 -18.58
CA GLU A 444 -2.36 27.94 -19.25
C GLU A 444 -3.31 29.00 -18.68
N ASP A 445 -4.53 28.60 -18.31
CA ASP A 445 -5.53 29.46 -17.66
C ASP A 445 -5.04 29.95 -16.29
N ILE A 446 -4.39 29.09 -15.50
CA ILE A 446 -3.79 29.48 -14.22
C ILE A 446 -2.64 30.47 -14.44
N CYS A 447 -1.76 30.19 -15.41
CA CYS A 447 -0.64 31.07 -15.74
C CYS A 447 -1.13 32.47 -16.16
N THR A 448 -2.14 32.52 -17.04
CA THR A 448 -2.66 33.78 -17.60
C THR A 448 -3.42 34.59 -16.56
N ARG A 449 -4.34 33.97 -15.80
CA ARG A 449 -5.19 34.69 -14.83
C ARG A 449 -4.40 35.23 -13.64
N GLU A 450 -3.36 34.52 -13.20
CA GLU A 450 -2.54 34.92 -12.04
C GLU A 450 -1.22 35.59 -12.44
N GLN A 451 -0.96 35.77 -13.76
CA GLN A 451 0.28 36.33 -14.30
C GLN A 451 1.53 35.60 -13.78
N LEU A 452 1.52 34.28 -13.89
CA LEU A 452 2.59 33.40 -13.45
C LEU A 452 3.47 32.99 -14.64
N ASP A 453 4.76 32.85 -14.36
CA ASP A 453 5.75 32.28 -15.26
C ASP A 453 5.52 30.77 -15.40
N SER A 454 5.26 30.33 -16.63
CA SER A 454 4.88 28.95 -16.93
C SER A 454 6.00 27.95 -16.64
N GLU A 455 7.26 28.27 -16.93
CA GLU A 455 8.38 27.36 -16.66
C GLU A 455 8.62 27.17 -15.16
N LYS A 456 8.56 28.26 -14.40
CA LYS A 456 8.73 28.19 -12.94
C LYS A 456 7.54 27.53 -12.27
N LEU A 457 6.31 27.78 -12.74
CA LEU A 457 5.13 27.11 -12.22
C LEU A 457 5.18 25.61 -12.48
N ASN A 458 5.58 25.19 -13.68
CA ASN A 458 5.76 23.78 -14.01
C ASN A 458 6.83 23.13 -13.09
N THR A 459 7.92 23.83 -12.81
CA THR A 459 8.94 23.36 -11.86
C THR A 459 8.39 23.22 -10.44
N ILE A 460 7.57 24.17 -9.98
CA ILE A 460 6.90 24.09 -8.67
C ILE A 460 5.92 22.91 -8.64
N ILE A 461 5.13 22.69 -9.69
CA ILE A 461 4.19 21.58 -9.76
C ILE A 461 4.94 20.24 -9.76
N LYS A 462 6.01 20.11 -10.56
CA LYS A 462 6.87 18.92 -10.55
C LYS A 462 7.48 18.66 -9.18
N ASN A 463 7.97 19.70 -8.51
CA ASN A 463 8.50 19.59 -7.16
C ASN A 463 7.40 19.23 -6.15
N PHE A 464 6.22 19.80 -6.28
CA PHE A 464 5.09 19.49 -5.41
C PHE A 464 4.63 18.04 -5.56
N ILE A 465 4.51 17.54 -6.80
CA ILE A 465 4.16 16.14 -7.08
C ILE A 465 5.26 15.20 -6.58
N PHE A 466 6.53 15.56 -6.76
CA PHE A 466 7.66 14.71 -6.36
C PHE A 466 7.93 14.71 -4.85
N THR A 467 7.65 15.81 -4.15
CA THR A 467 7.98 15.97 -2.72
C THR A 467 6.79 15.94 -1.78
N GLU A 468 5.55 15.99 -2.33
CA GLU A 468 4.27 16.18 -1.63
C GLU A 468 4.24 17.39 -0.68
N ARG A 469 5.23 18.28 -0.80
CA ARG A 469 5.39 19.45 0.05
C ARG A 469 4.73 20.64 -0.62
N LEU A 470 3.80 21.26 0.11
CA LEU A 470 3.18 22.52 -0.32
C LEU A 470 4.25 23.55 -0.72
N PRO A 471 4.10 24.22 -1.88
CA PRO A 471 5.04 25.22 -2.34
C PRO A 471 5.25 26.31 -1.29
N LEU A 472 6.48 26.74 -1.09
CA LEU A 472 6.76 27.80 -0.13
C LEU A 472 6.17 29.14 -0.62
N PRO A 473 5.75 30.03 0.30
CA PRO A 473 5.29 31.38 -0.05
C PRO A 473 6.26 32.13 -0.98
N ASP A 474 7.57 32.01 -0.73
CA ASP A 474 8.59 32.69 -1.54
C ASP A 474 8.77 32.06 -2.91
N GLU A 475 8.60 30.74 -3.05
CA GLU A 475 8.62 30.05 -4.35
C GLU A 475 7.46 30.52 -5.22
N ILE A 476 6.25 30.61 -4.66
CA ILE A 476 5.07 31.13 -5.33
C ILE A 476 5.30 32.60 -5.76
N ILE A 477 5.83 33.44 -4.86
CA ILE A 477 6.12 34.84 -5.18
C ILE A 477 7.12 34.97 -6.34
N ASN A 478 8.09 34.05 -6.44
CA ASN A 478 9.11 34.05 -7.50
C ASN A 478 8.57 33.65 -8.88
N THR A 479 7.36 33.08 -8.94
CA THR A 479 6.66 32.78 -10.21
C THR A 479 5.86 33.96 -10.75
N LEU A 480 5.47 34.93 -9.91
CA LEU A 480 4.68 36.08 -10.35
C LEU A 480 5.52 37.02 -11.22
N HIS A 481 5.00 37.40 -12.38
CA HIS A 481 5.63 38.41 -13.23
C HIS A 481 5.66 39.80 -12.57
N ILE A 482 4.67 40.12 -11.73
CA ILE A 482 4.58 41.39 -10.99
C ILE A 482 4.63 41.10 -9.49
N LYS A 483 5.63 41.66 -8.79
CA LYS A 483 5.80 41.47 -7.34
C LYS A 483 4.71 42.22 -6.56
N PRO A 484 3.90 41.54 -5.74
CA PRO A 484 2.84 42.18 -4.98
C PRO A 484 3.35 42.96 -3.78
N LYS A 485 2.56 43.98 -3.35
CA LYS A 485 2.81 44.79 -2.16
C LYS A 485 2.72 43.93 -0.89
N LEU A 486 3.47 44.31 0.16
CA LEU A 486 3.59 43.55 1.41
C LEU A 486 2.23 43.18 2.05
N LEU A 487 1.26 44.08 1.97
CA LEU A 487 -0.10 43.89 2.50
C LEU A 487 -0.95 42.89 1.70
N GLU A 488 -0.66 42.69 0.41
CA GLU A 488 -1.42 41.83 -0.50
C GLU A 488 -0.80 40.44 -0.68
N ARG A 489 0.49 40.30 -0.37
CA ARG A 489 1.28 39.06 -0.50
C ARG A 489 0.59 37.84 0.11
N LYS A 490 0.15 37.94 1.36
CA LYS A 490 -0.46 36.82 2.08
C LYS A 490 -1.74 36.32 1.39
N LYS A 491 -2.52 37.22 0.77
CA LYS A 491 -3.77 36.89 0.08
C LYS A 491 -3.51 36.26 -1.29
N ILE A 492 -2.56 36.81 -2.04
CA ILE A 492 -2.20 36.31 -3.38
C ILE A 492 -1.52 34.95 -3.27
N VAL A 493 -0.55 34.78 -2.36
CA VAL A 493 0.12 33.50 -2.12
C VAL A 493 -0.88 32.41 -1.78
N LYS A 494 -1.80 32.67 -0.83
CA LYS A 494 -2.82 31.69 -0.47
C LYS A 494 -3.69 31.30 -1.68
N ARG A 495 -4.17 32.28 -2.45
CA ARG A 495 -5.00 32.04 -3.63
C ARG A 495 -4.28 31.22 -4.71
N VAL A 496 -3.02 31.54 -5.01
CA VAL A 496 -2.23 30.82 -6.02
C VAL A 496 -1.89 29.41 -5.53
N MET A 497 -1.56 29.25 -4.24
CA MET A 497 -1.34 27.95 -3.62
C MET A 497 -2.57 27.05 -3.72
N ASP A 498 -3.75 27.55 -3.36
CA ASP A 498 -5.01 26.81 -3.43
C ASP A 498 -5.30 26.35 -4.89
N LYS A 499 -4.97 27.18 -5.89
CA LYS A 499 -5.09 26.83 -7.32
C LYS A 499 -4.09 25.77 -7.77
N ILE A 500 -2.85 25.81 -7.29
CA ILE A 500 -1.82 24.81 -7.60
C ILE A 500 -2.22 23.46 -7.01
N VAL A 501 -2.62 23.45 -5.74
CA VAL A 501 -3.07 22.23 -5.06
C VAL A 501 -4.28 21.64 -5.77
N GLY A 502 -5.30 22.45 -6.06
CA GLY A 502 -6.49 22.00 -6.80
C GLY A 502 -6.18 21.45 -8.19
N PHE A 503 -5.22 22.05 -8.92
CA PHE A 503 -4.78 21.53 -10.22
C PHE A 503 -4.13 20.14 -10.10
N VAL A 504 -3.26 19.93 -9.12
CA VAL A 504 -2.61 18.63 -8.89
C VAL A 504 -3.60 17.57 -8.41
N GLU A 505 -4.51 17.93 -7.51
CA GLU A 505 -5.58 17.03 -7.06
C GLU A 505 -6.50 16.60 -8.23
N THR A 506 -6.78 17.51 -9.15
CA THR A 506 -7.64 17.24 -10.32
C THR A 506 -6.93 16.40 -11.37
N PHE A 507 -5.74 16.83 -11.83
CA PHE A 507 -5.13 16.29 -13.04
C PHE A 507 -3.99 15.30 -12.81
N MET A 508 -3.44 15.20 -11.60
CA MET A 508 -2.19 14.45 -11.35
C MET A 508 -2.34 13.36 -10.29
N THR A 509 -3.35 13.45 -9.42
CA THR A 509 -3.58 12.49 -8.34
C THR A 509 -4.52 11.38 -8.79
N GLY A 510 -4.11 10.11 -8.73
CA GLY A 510 -4.98 8.95 -8.99
C GLY A 510 -5.38 8.72 -10.47
N MET A 511 -4.50 9.03 -11.42
CA MET A 511 -4.64 8.63 -12.84
C MET A 511 -3.39 7.96 -13.40
N VAL A 512 -2.52 7.50 -12.52
CA VAL A 512 -1.37 6.68 -12.92
C VAL A 512 -1.89 5.25 -13.05
N ALA A 513 -1.76 4.69 -14.25
CA ALA A 513 -2.06 3.29 -14.56
C ALA A 513 -1.13 2.33 -13.80
#